data_AF-A0A0A2HTK3-F1
#
_entry.id   AF-A0A0A2HTK3-F1
#
_cell.length_a   1.000
_cell.length_b   1.000
_cell.length_c   1.000
_cell.angle_alpha   90.00
_cell.angle_beta   90.00
_cell.angle_gamma   90.00
#
_symmetry.space_group_name_H-M   'P 1'
#
loop_
_entity.id
_entity.type
_entity.pdbx_description
1 polymer ?
#
loop_
_entity_poly.entity_id
_entity_poly.type
_entity_poly.pdbx_seq_one_letter_code
_entity_poly.pdbx_strand_id
1 'polypeptide(L)'
;MTTEKTDQAVWRYGIISRLLHPNEEDATLQNELTRLASRSFRKPDGRTVTFSPETLRKWLYRYRHGGLPALEDSPRKNLGSHNSVPKKLEDRLFELRGEHPRWTLARLLSQLINEKLWDMVNPSRATLYRFAATANLHRDPHLETDPPARAFAHQDFGQLWTADFLHGPKIRVNGQKRKTHLTI
;
A
#
# COMPACT_ATOMS: atom_id res chain seq x y z
N MET A 1 19.61 -5.71 -16.49
CA MET A 1 18.51 -5.68 -17.48
C MET A 1 17.88 -7.05 -17.46
N THR A 2 16.65 -7.19 -16.96
CA THR A 2 15.97 -8.49 -16.84
C THR A 2 15.44 -8.90 -18.22
N THR A 3 15.73 -10.13 -18.66
CA THR A 3 15.35 -10.72 -19.95
C THR A 3 13.88 -10.48 -20.32
N GLU A 4 13.01 -10.51 -19.31
CA GLU A 4 11.56 -10.31 -19.45
C GLU A 4 11.16 -8.92 -19.99
N LYS A 5 11.89 -7.85 -19.62
CA LYS A 5 11.60 -6.49 -20.12
C LYS A 5 11.96 -6.36 -21.59
N THR A 6 13.06 -6.98 -21.99
CA THR A 6 13.55 -6.99 -23.37
C THR A 6 12.61 -7.80 -24.26
N ASP A 7 12.13 -8.96 -23.80
CA ASP A 7 11.14 -9.78 -24.52
C ASP A 7 9.83 -9.03 -24.76
N GLN A 8 9.38 -8.26 -23.78
CA GLN A 8 8.17 -7.44 -23.91
C GLN A 8 8.34 -6.31 -24.94
N ALA A 9 9.51 -5.66 -24.96
CA ALA A 9 9.81 -4.61 -25.93
C ALA A 9 9.88 -5.16 -27.36
N VAL A 10 10.52 -6.33 -27.55
CA VAL A 10 10.56 -7.03 -28.84
C VAL A 10 9.17 -7.44 -29.31
N TRP A 11 8.34 -7.97 -28.40
CA TRP A 11 6.95 -8.33 -28.72
C TRP A 11 6.12 -7.10 -29.15
N ARG A 12 6.24 -5.98 -28.44
CA ARG A 12 5.59 -4.71 -28.83
C ARG A 12 6.09 -4.20 -30.18
N TYR A 13 7.40 -4.30 -30.43
CA TYR A 13 8.00 -3.94 -31.70
C TYR A 13 7.42 -4.78 -32.85
N GLY A 14 7.28 -6.10 -32.66
CA GLY A 14 6.63 -6.98 -33.64
C GLY A 14 5.24 -6.50 -34.04
N ILE A 15 4.45 -5.99 -33.08
CA ILE A 15 3.10 -5.46 -33.33
C ILE A 15 3.16 -4.17 -34.15
N ILE A 16 4.02 -3.21 -33.78
CA ILE A 16 4.06 -1.88 -34.41
C ILE A 16 4.94 -1.81 -35.67
N SER A 17 5.72 -2.85 -35.96
CA SER A 17 6.66 -2.92 -37.09
C SER A 17 6.02 -2.52 -38.42
N ARG A 18 4.79 -2.99 -38.66
CA ARG A 18 4.00 -2.65 -39.85
C ARG A 18 3.65 -1.18 -39.96
N LEU A 19 3.53 -0.46 -38.84
CA LEU A 19 3.23 0.98 -38.82
C LEU A 19 4.47 1.85 -39.07
N LEU A 20 5.68 1.27 -39.03
CA LEU A 20 6.93 1.99 -39.28
C LEU A 20 7.26 2.12 -40.77
N HIS A 21 6.71 1.22 -41.60
CA HIS A 21 6.88 1.21 -43.05
C HIS A 21 5.51 1.40 -43.70
N PRO A 22 5.03 2.65 -43.86
CA PRO A 22 3.81 2.91 -44.60
C PRO A 22 4.02 2.51 -46.06
N ASN A 23 3.15 1.67 -46.62
CA ASN A 23 3.15 1.45 -48.07
C ASN A 23 2.46 2.63 -48.76
N GLU A 24 2.85 2.90 -50.01
CA GLU A 24 2.31 3.99 -50.83
C GLU A 24 0.80 3.86 -51.10
N GLU A 25 0.25 2.64 -50.97
CA GLU A 25 -1.17 2.32 -51.12
C GLU A 25 -1.98 2.42 -49.82
N ASP A 26 -1.32 2.63 -48.67
CA ASP A 26 -1.99 2.57 -47.38
C ASP A 26 -2.81 3.83 -47.09
N ALA A 27 -4.01 3.60 -46.54
CA ALA A 27 -4.85 4.66 -46.01
C ALA A 27 -4.13 5.42 -44.87
N THR A 28 -4.66 6.60 -44.49
CA THR A 28 -4.10 7.43 -43.41
C THR A 28 -3.70 6.61 -42.18
N LEU A 29 -2.62 7.00 -41.49
CA LEU A 29 -2.08 6.31 -40.30
C LEU A 29 -3.17 5.89 -39.27
N GLN A 30 -4.24 6.67 -39.15
CA GLN A 30 -5.39 6.36 -38.29
C GLN A 30 -6.17 5.12 -38.72
N ASN A 31 -6.34 4.90 -40.03
CA ASN A 31 -7.03 3.74 -40.56
C ASN A 31 -6.23 2.46 -40.31
N GLU A 32 -4.90 2.49 -40.50
CA GLU A 32 -4.03 1.36 -40.18
C GLU A 32 -3.96 1.08 -38.68
N LEU A 33 -3.93 2.12 -37.84
CA LEU A 33 -4.05 1.95 -36.38
C LEU A 33 -5.37 1.30 -35.98
N THR A 34 -6.48 1.70 -36.62
CA THR A 34 -7.82 1.14 -36.36
C THR A 34 -7.90 -0.32 -36.81
N ARG A 35 -7.33 -0.63 -37.98
CA ARG A 35 -7.23 -2.00 -38.52
C ARG A 35 -6.35 -2.90 -37.67
N LEU A 36 -5.28 -2.36 -37.08
CA LEU A 36 -4.40 -3.11 -36.20
C LEU A 36 -5.04 -3.33 -34.82
N ALA A 37 -5.79 -2.34 -34.32
CA ALA A 37 -6.52 -2.42 -33.06
C ALA A 37 -7.69 -3.41 -33.08
N SER A 38 -8.27 -3.73 -34.25
CA SER A 38 -9.31 -4.75 -34.38
C SER A 38 -8.78 -6.18 -34.25
N ARG A 39 -7.44 -6.36 -34.21
CA ARG A 39 -6.80 -7.66 -34.04
C ARG A 39 -6.53 -7.95 -32.56
N SER A 40 -6.57 -9.24 -32.23
CA SER A 40 -6.16 -9.76 -30.94
C SER A 40 -4.73 -10.27 -31.00
N PHE A 41 -3.93 -9.97 -29.98
CA PHE A 41 -2.53 -10.38 -29.88
C PHE A 41 -2.33 -11.34 -28.72
N ARG A 42 -1.53 -12.39 -28.94
CA ARG A 42 -1.15 -13.34 -27.88
C ARG A 42 0.11 -12.85 -27.19
N LYS A 43 0.02 -12.61 -25.88
CA LYS A 43 1.19 -12.28 -25.04
C LYS A 43 2.10 -13.49 -24.88
N PRO A 44 3.38 -13.29 -24.54
CA PRO A 44 4.28 -14.37 -24.13
C PRO A 44 3.73 -15.20 -22.96
N ASP A 45 2.97 -14.58 -22.05
CA ASP A 45 2.23 -15.22 -20.94
C ASP A 45 0.97 -16.00 -21.39
N GLY A 46 0.77 -16.22 -22.69
CA GLY A 46 -0.35 -16.99 -23.25
C GLY A 46 -1.71 -16.27 -23.29
N ARG A 47 -1.87 -15.14 -22.60
CA ARG A 47 -3.11 -14.34 -22.61
C ARG A 47 -3.34 -13.62 -23.92
N THR A 48 -4.60 -13.56 -24.35
CA THR A 48 -5.02 -12.76 -25.50
C THR A 48 -5.40 -11.35 -25.06
N VAL A 49 -4.89 -10.34 -25.75
CA VAL A 49 -5.18 -8.93 -25.46
C VAL A 49 -5.50 -8.15 -26.73
N THR A 50 -6.39 -7.18 -26.61
CA THR A 50 -6.67 -6.16 -27.63
C THR A 50 -6.16 -4.82 -27.11
N PHE A 51 -5.73 -3.96 -28.03
CA PHE A 51 -5.23 -2.62 -27.70
C PHE A 51 -6.02 -1.57 -28.46
N SER A 52 -6.25 -0.42 -27.83
CA SER A 52 -6.83 0.72 -28.52
C SER A 52 -5.86 1.29 -29.56
N PRO A 53 -6.37 1.95 -30.64
CA PRO A 53 -5.55 2.66 -31.61
C PRO A 53 -4.58 3.66 -30.94
N GLU A 54 -5.03 4.33 -29.88
CA GLU A 54 -4.23 5.29 -29.13
C GLU A 54 -3.03 4.63 -28.43
N THR A 55 -3.19 3.40 -27.92
CA THR A 55 -2.11 2.66 -27.26
C THR A 55 -1.01 2.32 -28.27
N LEU A 56 -1.40 1.81 -29.44
CA LEU A 56 -0.49 1.49 -30.54
C LEU A 56 0.22 2.74 -31.05
N ARG A 57 -0.51 3.86 -31.17
CA ARG A 57 0.05 5.17 -31.52
C ARG A 57 1.10 5.64 -30.52
N LYS A 58 0.84 5.50 -29.22
CA LYS A 58 1.81 5.84 -28.16
C LYS A 58 3.09 5.00 -28.27
N TRP A 59 2.98 3.71 -28.56
CA TRP A 59 4.16 2.86 -28.79
C TRP A 59 4.95 3.28 -30.02
N LEU A 60 4.28 3.60 -31.13
CA LEU A 60 4.94 4.12 -32.34
C LEU A 60 5.75 5.38 -32.06
N TYR A 61 5.19 6.36 -31.35
CA TYR A 61 5.91 7.57 -30.97
C TYR A 61 7.09 7.28 -30.04
N ARG A 62 6.90 6.44 -29.01
CA ARG A 62 7.99 6.06 -28.09
C ARG A 62 9.15 5.42 -28.85
N TYR A 63 8.86 4.50 -29.76
CA TYR A 63 9.88 3.86 -30.57
C TYR A 63 10.60 4.86 -31.48
N ARG A 64 9.88 5.79 -32.12
CA ARG A 64 10.51 6.84 -32.94
C ARG A 64 11.45 7.75 -32.16
N HIS A 65 11.17 7.99 -30.87
CA HIS A 65 11.98 8.89 -30.03
C HIS A 65 13.10 8.19 -29.26
N GLY A 66 12.99 6.90 -28.96
CA GLY A 66 13.96 6.20 -28.09
C GLY A 66 14.21 4.74 -28.42
N GLY A 67 13.84 4.29 -29.63
CA GLY A 67 14.11 2.96 -30.13
C GLY A 67 13.45 1.84 -29.33
N LEU A 68 14.05 0.64 -29.38
CA LEU A 68 13.56 -0.55 -28.69
C LEU A 68 13.50 -0.38 -27.15
N PRO A 69 14.50 0.24 -26.48
CA PRO A 69 14.44 0.45 -25.02
C PRO A 69 13.24 1.31 -24.57
N ALA A 70 12.77 2.23 -25.41
CA ALA A 70 11.61 3.07 -25.09
C ALA A 70 10.26 2.32 -25.13
N LEU A 71 10.24 1.10 -25.66
CA LEU A 71 9.07 0.20 -25.65
C LEU A 71 8.99 -0.67 -24.40
N GLU A 72 10.02 -0.69 -23.56
CA GLU A 72 9.97 -1.38 -22.28
C GLU A 72 8.91 -0.76 -21.36
N ASP A 73 8.43 -1.54 -20.39
CA ASP A 73 7.62 -0.99 -19.31
C ASP A 73 8.41 0.04 -18.51
N SER A 74 8.13 1.32 -18.79
CA SER A 74 8.67 2.43 -18.04
C SER A 74 8.15 2.34 -16.60
N PRO A 75 9.02 2.36 -15.58
CA PRO A 75 8.58 2.48 -14.21
C PRO A 75 7.71 3.73 -14.10
N ARG A 76 6.57 3.63 -13.41
CA ARG A 76 5.71 4.79 -13.18
C ARG A 76 6.57 5.93 -12.64
N LYS A 77 6.50 7.11 -13.26
CA LYS A 77 7.23 8.32 -12.82
C LYS A 77 7.06 8.64 -11.33
N ASN A 78 5.96 8.17 -10.73
CA ASN A 78 5.60 8.34 -9.32
C ASN A 78 5.81 7.05 -8.51
N LEU A 79 6.83 6.24 -8.80
CA LEU A 79 7.20 5.14 -7.92
C LEU A 79 8.04 5.71 -6.77
N GLY A 80 7.44 5.84 -5.59
CA GLY A 80 8.16 6.10 -4.33
C GLY A 80 8.57 7.55 -4.05
N SER A 81 8.43 8.49 -4.98
CA SER A 81 8.64 9.91 -4.68
C SER A 81 7.42 10.48 -3.97
N HIS A 82 7.39 10.34 -2.64
CA HIS A 82 6.49 11.10 -1.78
C HIS A 82 7.05 12.52 -1.60
N ASN A 83 7.35 13.24 -2.70
CA ASN A 83 7.78 14.65 -2.64
C ASN A 83 6.77 15.57 -1.91
N SER A 84 5.58 15.05 -1.61
CA SER A 84 4.54 15.71 -0.81
C SER A 84 4.76 15.61 0.70
N VAL A 85 5.65 14.75 1.20
CA VAL A 85 5.95 14.65 2.64
C VAL A 85 7.17 15.53 2.95
N PRO A 86 7.04 16.56 3.80
CA PRO A 86 8.17 17.34 4.28
C PRO A 86 9.19 16.46 5.02
N LYS A 87 10.47 16.62 4.71
CA LYS A 87 11.58 15.88 5.33
C LYS A 87 11.54 15.90 6.87
N LYS A 88 11.14 17.03 7.46
CA LYS A 88 10.96 17.17 8.92
C LYS A 88 9.96 16.16 9.51
N LEU A 89 8.89 15.85 8.77
CA LEU A 89 7.92 14.83 9.19
C LEU A 89 8.46 13.42 9.01
N GLU A 90 9.22 13.19 7.94
CA GLU A 90 9.88 11.90 7.68
C GLU A 90 10.84 11.56 8.82
N ASP A 91 11.78 12.47 9.11
CA ASP A 91 12.80 12.31 10.15
C ASP A 91 12.15 12.02 11.50
N ARG A 92 11.11 12.79 11.87
CA ARG A 92 10.41 12.59 13.14
C ARG A 92 9.64 11.26 13.19
N LEU A 93 9.08 10.80 12.08
CA LEU A 93 8.41 9.49 12.01
C LEU A 93 9.40 8.34 12.21
N PHE A 94 10.62 8.44 11.68
CA PHE A 94 11.68 7.45 11.90
C PHE A 94 12.14 7.46 13.36
N GLU A 95 12.35 8.63 13.96
CA GLU A 95 12.68 8.76 15.39
C GLU A 95 11.62 8.11 16.27
N LEU A 96 10.35 8.49 16.10
CA LEU A 96 9.25 7.94 16.90
C LEU A 96 9.07 6.43 16.70
N ARG A 97 9.37 5.91 15.50
CA ARG A 97 9.37 4.45 15.25
C ARG A 97 10.50 3.75 16.00
N GLY A 98 11.68 4.36 16.11
CA GLY A 98 12.79 3.84 16.90
C GLY A 98 12.53 3.89 18.41
N GLU A 99 12.00 5.01 18.90
CA GLU A 99 11.65 5.20 20.32
C GLU A 99 10.49 4.29 20.76
N HIS A 100 9.51 4.10 19.87
CA HIS A 100 8.31 3.32 20.15
C HIS A 100 8.00 2.29 19.07
N PRO A 101 8.77 1.18 19.01
CA PRO A 101 8.59 0.15 17.98
C PRO A 101 7.19 -0.45 17.95
N ARG A 102 6.52 -0.52 19.10
CA ARG A 102 5.18 -1.11 19.29
C ARG A 102 4.02 -0.20 18.89
N TRP A 103 4.26 1.10 18.71
CA TRP A 103 3.16 2.02 18.43
C TRP A 103 2.55 1.77 17.05
N THR A 104 1.23 1.84 16.98
CA THR A 104 0.52 1.80 15.69
C THR A 104 0.86 3.06 14.90
N LEU A 105 0.77 2.97 13.57
CA LEU A 105 0.97 4.16 12.72
C LEU A 105 -0.02 5.28 13.09
N ALA A 106 -1.26 4.93 13.43
CA ALA A 106 -2.24 5.89 13.92
C ALA A 106 -1.74 6.63 15.18
N ARG A 107 -1.10 5.94 16.12
CA ARG A 107 -0.54 6.54 17.34
C ARG A 107 0.65 7.47 17.03
N LEU A 108 1.54 7.08 16.12
CA LEU A 108 2.64 7.95 15.65
C LEU A 108 2.10 9.24 15.02
N LEU A 109 1.07 9.14 14.18
CA LEU A 109 0.44 10.32 13.57
C LEU A 109 -0.25 11.22 14.60
N SER A 110 -0.90 10.64 15.62
CA SER A 110 -1.44 11.41 16.74
C SER A 110 -0.34 12.15 17.52
N GLN A 111 0.84 11.54 17.65
CA GLN A 111 1.97 12.20 18.30
C GLN A 111 2.47 13.41 17.49
N LEU A 112 2.54 13.31 16.17
CA LEU A 112 2.89 14.45 15.30
C LEU A 112 1.90 15.62 15.42
N ILE A 113 0.62 15.33 15.63
CA ILE A 113 -0.42 16.35 15.88
C ILE A 113 -0.18 17.02 17.23
N ASN A 114 0.09 16.23 18.28
CA ASN A 114 0.38 16.76 19.62
C ASN A 114 1.63 17.65 19.64
N GLU A 115 2.65 17.29 18.85
CA GLU A 115 3.88 18.06 18.68
C GLU A 115 3.72 19.28 17.75
N LYS A 116 2.52 19.51 17.20
CA LYS A 116 2.20 20.58 16.24
C LYS A 116 3.08 20.54 14.98
N LEU A 117 3.59 19.36 14.63
CA LEU A 117 4.41 19.15 13.44
C LEU A 117 3.56 18.90 12.20
N TRP A 118 2.34 18.39 12.38
CA TRP A 118 1.41 18.07 11.30
C TRP A 118 0.01 18.59 11.59
N ASP A 119 -0.60 19.25 10.59
CA ASP A 119 -1.89 19.93 10.67
C ASP A 119 -3.09 19.08 10.16
N MET A 120 -2.85 17.81 9.82
CA MET A 120 -3.80 16.89 9.18
C MET A 120 -4.23 17.23 7.75
N VAL A 121 -3.87 18.41 7.25
CA VAL A 121 -4.28 18.89 5.93
C VAL A 121 -3.20 18.60 4.90
N ASN A 122 -1.94 18.92 5.21
CA ASN A 122 -0.85 18.76 4.27
C ASN A 122 0.42 18.18 4.94
N PRO A 123 0.91 17.00 4.53
CA PRO A 123 0.31 16.05 3.59
C PRO A 123 -0.97 15.39 4.13
N SER A 124 -1.85 14.94 3.23
CA SER A 124 -3.07 14.23 3.63
C SER A 124 -2.74 12.93 4.38
N ARG A 125 -3.64 12.49 5.26
CA ARG A 125 -3.48 11.24 6.02
C ARG A 125 -3.17 10.05 5.11
N ALA A 126 -3.86 9.91 3.98
CA ALA A 126 -3.62 8.83 3.03
C ALA A 126 -2.20 8.86 2.44
N THR A 127 -1.64 10.04 2.19
CA THR A 127 -0.25 10.20 1.74
C THR A 127 0.72 9.71 2.80
N LEU A 128 0.54 10.07 4.07
CA LEU A 128 1.38 9.58 5.16
C LEU A 128 1.28 8.07 5.36
N TYR A 129 0.10 7.47 5.17
CA TYR A 129 -0.06 6.01 5.20
C TYR A 129 0.69 5.32 4.06
N ARG A 130 0.62 5.86 2.83
CA ARG A 130 1.38 5.32 1.69
C ARG A 130 2.88 5.51 1.86
N PHE A 131 3.30 6.65 2.41
CA PHE A 131 4.68 6.93 2.77
C PHE A 131 5.17 5.89 3.78
N ALA A 132 4.45 5.69 4.88
CA ALA A 132 4.80 4.70 5.88
C ALA A 132 4.89 3.27 5.33
N ALA A 133 4.00 2.90 4.39
CA ALA A 133 4.07 1.61 3.71
C ALA A 133 5.33 1.46 2.83
N THR A 134 5.75 2.54 2.16
CA THR A 134 6.93 2.56 1.30
C THR A 134 8.23 2.59 2.12
N ALA A 135 8.22 3.34 3.23
CA ALA A 135 9.35 3.57 4.12
C ALA A 135 9.50 2.48 5.21
N ASN A 136 8.69 1.42 5.15
CA ASN A 136 8.66 0.33 6.13
C ASN A 136 8.46 0.80 7.59
N LEU A 137 7.64 1.84 7.79
CA LEU A 137 7.32 2.41 9.10
C LEU A 137 6.12 1.74 9.77
N HIS A 138 5.65 0.59 9.26
CA HIS A 138 4.64 -0.20 9.95
C HIS A 138 5.24 -0.91 11.16
N ARG A 139 4.39 -1.26 12.13
CA ARG A 139 4.82 -2.08 13.27
C ARG A 139 5.37 -3.41 12.75
N ASP A 140 6.49 -3.87 13.29
CA ASP A 140 6.96 -5.22 13.01
C ASP A 140 6.10 -6.22 13.81
N PRO A 141 5.38 -7.13 13.14
CA PRO A 141 4.59 -8.15 13.83
C PRO A 141 5.45 -9.17 14.59
N HIS A 142 6.76 -9.27 14.33
CA HIS A 142 7.66 -10.22 14.98
C HIS A 142 8.28 -9.69 16.28
N LEU A 143 7.93 -8.46 16.70
CA LEU A 143 8.36 -7.90 17.99
C LEU A 143 7.59 -8.49 19.20
N GLU A 144 6.66 -9.43 18.98
CA GLU A 144 5.96 -10.13 20.06
C GLU A 144 6.67 -11.44 20.45
N THR A 145 7.19 -11.44 21.68
CA THR A 145 7.52 -12.61 22.49
C THR A 145 6.53 -12.81 23.64
N ASP A 146 5.34 -12.20 23.59
CA ASP A 146 4.29 -12.58 24.53
C ASP A 146 3.61 -13.84 23.96
N PRO A 147 3.61 -14.95 24.71
CA PRO A 147 2.98 -16.16 24.22
C PRO A 147 1.50 -15.87 23.96
N PRO A 148 0.96 -16.28 22.80
CA PRO A 148 -0.44 -16.05 22.50
C PRO A 148 -1.29 -16.63 23.63
N ALA A 149 -2.25 -15.84 24.12
CA ALA A 149 -3.18 -16.29 25.13
C ALA A 149 -3.85 -17.58 24.63
N ARG A 150 -3.56 -18.70 25.28
CA ARG A 150 -4.18 -19.99 24.96
C ARG A 150 -5.56 -20.01 25.59
N ALA A 151 -6.56 -20.39 24.78
CA ALA A 151 -7.84 -20.78 25.33
C ALA A 151 -7.62 -21.95 26.30
N PHE A 152 -8.13 -21.83 27.52
CA PHE A 152 -8.19 -22.92 28.48
C PHE A 152 -9.66 -23.21 28.78
N ALA A 153 -9.96 -24.48 29.00
CA ALA A 153 -11.30 -24.94 29.34
C ALA A 153 -11.19 -25.97 30.47
N HIS A 154 -12.21 -25.98 31.31
CA HIS A 154 -12.38 -26.97 32.36
C HIS A 154 -13.30 -28.09 31.88
N GLN A 155 -13.03 -29.33 32.29
CA GLN A 155 -13.80 -30.50 31.85
C GLN A 155 -15.15 -30.58 32.56
N ASP A 156 -15.17 -30.23 33.85
CA ASP A 156 -16.34 -30.35 34.70
C ASP A 156 -16.80 -29.00 35.25
N PHE A 157 -18.09 -28.93 35.57
CA PHE A 157 -18.66 -27.80 36.28
C PHE A 157 -18.02 -27.65 37.67
N GLY A 158 -17.72 -26.42 38.09
CA GLY A 158 -17.15 -26.10 39.40
C GLY A 158 -15.63 -26.25 39.52
N GLN A 159 -14.90 -26.51 38.43
CA GLN A 159 -13.43 -26.55 38.43
C GLN A 159 -12.77 -25.16 38.39
N LEU A 160 -13.52 -24.11 38.06
CA LEU A 160 -13.08 -22.71 38.14
C LEU A 160 -14.11 -21.91 38.92
N TRP A 161 -13.63 -21.23 39.95
CA TRP A 161 -14.38 -20.22 40.68
C TRP A 161 -13.68 -18.90 40.45
N THR A 162 -14.43 -17.93 39.92
CA THR A 162 -13.96 -16.56 39.77
C THR A 162 -14.71 -15.74 40.80
N ALA A 163 -13.99 -14.93 41.56
CA ALA A 163 -14.58 -13.98 42.49
C ALA A 163 -14.20 -12.59 42.03
N ASP A 164 -15.18 -11.69 41.92
CA ASP A 164 -14.93 -10.28 41.65
C ASP A 164 -15.25 -9.43 42.87
N PHE A 165 -14.43 -8.40 43.12
CA PHE A 165 -14.57 -7.50 44.27
C PHE A 165 -14.95 -6.11 43.80
N LEU A 166 -16.19 -5.73 44.07
CA LEU A 166 -16.73 -4.43 43.70
C LEU A 166 -16.76 -3.51 44.93
N HIS A 167 -16.54 -2.21 44.72
CA HIS A 167 -16.77 -1.23 45.77
C HIS A 167 -18.27 -1.07 46.04
N GLY A 168 -18.68 -1.41 47.26
CA GLY A 168 -20.06 -1.32 47.71
C GLY A 168 -20.42 0.06 48.27
N PRO A 169 -21.72 0.31 48.51
CA PRO A 169 -22.18 1.54 49.12
C PRO A 169 -21.64 1.69 50.56
N LYS A 170 -21.21 2.90 50.94
CA LYS A 170 -20.75 3.18 52.30
C LYS A 170 -21.92 3.05 53.28
N ILE A 171 -21.81 2.15 54.24
CA ILE A 171 -22.81 1.97 55.31
C ILE A 171 -22.35 2.64 56.60
N ARG A 172 -23.29 3.02 57.47
CA ARG A 172 -22.99 3.50 58.82
C ARG A 172 -23.03 2.34 59.80
N VAL A 173 -21.95 2.14 60.53
CA VAL A 173 -21.85 1.18 61.65
C VAL A 173 -21.42 1.97 62.87
N ASN A 174 -22.23 1.93 63.95
CA ASN A 174 -22.00 2.71 65.18
C ASN A 174 -21.78 4.22 64.92
N GLY A 175 -22.62 4.81 64.07
CA GLY A 175 -22.57 6.24 63.72
C GLY A 175 -21.48 6.64 62.72
N GLN A 176 -20.48 5.77 62.46
CA GLN A 176 -19.38 6.07 61.55
C GLN A 176 -19.59 5.43 60.17
N LYS A 177 -19.27 6.19 59.10
CA LYS A 177 -19.32 5.67 57.72
C LYS A 177 -18.13 4.73 57.47
N ARG A 178 -18.40 3.50 57.05
CA ARG A 178 -17.39 2.50 56.68
C ARG A 178 -17.49 2.13 55.20
N LYS A 179 -16.33 1.87 54.59
CA LYS A 179 -16.23 1.37 53.21
C LYS A 179 -16.63 -0.11 53.19
N THR A 180 -17.39 -0.51 52.19
CA THR A 180 -17.79 -1.90 51.97
C THR A 180 -17.27 -2.39 50.63
N HIS A 181 -17.12 -3.71 50.53
CA HIS A 181 -16.79 -4.40 49.30
C HIS A 181 -17.84 -5.48 49.10
N LEU A 182 -18.37 -5.58 47.88
CA LEU A 182 -19.28 -6.64 47.45
C LEU A 182 -18.44 -7.68 46.73
N THR A 183 -18.72 -8.96 46.98
CA THR A 183 -18.07 -10.07 46.26
C THR A 183 -19.15 -10.86 45.55
N ILE A 184 -18.96 -11.14 44.27
CA ILE A 184 -19.86 -11.95 43.42
C ILE A 184 -19.07 -13.14 42.90
#